data_AF-A0A6I7Q2X4-F1
#
_entry.id   AF-A0A6I7Q2X4-F1
#
_cell.length_a   1.000
_cell.length_b   1.000
_cell.length_c   1.000
_cell.angle_alpha   90.00
_cell.angle_beta   90.00
_cell.angle_gamma   90.00
#
_symmetry.space_group_name_H-M   'P 1'
#
loop_
_entity.id
_entity.type
_entity.pdbx_description
1 polymer ?
#
loop_
_entity_poly.entity_id
_entity_poly.type
_entity_poly.pdbx_seq_one_letter_code
_entity_poly.pdbx_strand_id
1 'polypeptide(L)'
;GAGVDAALVGTVLHGAVLANEEPFLTVRSLVEDKGWLLLNASRDALVFLPDTDAAPLYLLPAFLDQTSAVGEDDSAAEVAELMMANGFVRAQELSEQLNLPLIYDDGANRLLIGAATEQASAQAPRQVVVRAGDTLSAIAARHLGNGVRWRELRKADGSLFTEREARRIQPGDLLLLPAAEAQRADGGSTLALAAFDLDALVAAAAPALRSHARTSIPVILAECLSSGVTELTQIAYVLATSEHESAAGRLMVEIWGPTAAQRRYEGRRDLGNTQPGDGFRFRGRGYVQVTGRANYQTWSNRLSEDLVDDPDRVAQRADIAAQILVQGMRDGSFRPGHHLGRYLGEGRQDFFNAREIVNADKSRIDPGHSRSRGERIAVLARRYLAALG
;
A
#
# COMPACT_ATOMS: atom_id res chain seq x y z
N GLY A 1 4.49 31.08 7.37
CA GLY A 1 4.66 30.71 8.79
C GLY A 1 6.02 31.17 9.30
N ALA A 2 6.30 30.94 10.58
CA ALA A 2 7.61 31.18 11.16
C ALA A 2 8.52 29.95 10.93
N GLY A 3 9.81 30.15 10.66
CA GLY A 3 10.75 29.03 10.55
C GLY A 3 10.93 28.32 11.89
N VAL A 4 11.06 26.99 11.86
CA VAL A 4 11.28 26.15 13.04
C VAL A 4 12.44 25.19 12.78
N ASP A 5 13.29 24.98 13.78
CA ASP A 5 14.34 23.96 13.68
C ASP A 5 13.71 22.58 13.79
N ALA A 6 13.91 21.69 12.82
CA ALA A 6 13.29 20.36 12.84
C ALA A 6 14.34 19.25 12.82
N ALA A 7 14.07 18.15 13.53
CA ALA A 7 14.83 16.92 13.40
C ALA A 7 13.94 15.67 13.39
N LEU A 8 14.24 14.74 12.48
CA LEU A 8 13.56 13.45 12.33
C LEU A 8 14.53 12.30 12.58
N VAL A 9 14.34 11.60 13.69
CA VAL A 9 15.18 10.51 14.18
C VAL A 9 16.65 10.95 14.18
N GLY A 10 16.92 12.11 14.78
CA GLY A 10 18.26 12.70 14.87
C GLY A 10 18.77 13.40 13.61
N THR A 11 18.13 13.26 12.45
CA THR A 11 18.51 13.98 11.22
C THR A 11 17.91 15.38 11.23
N VAL A 12 18.72 16.42 11.07
CA VAL A 12 18.25 17.81 10.95
C VAL A 12 17.54 18.00 9.61
N LEU A 13 16.37 18.61 9.61
CA LEU A 13 15.57 18.92 8.43
C LEU A 13 15.46 20.43 8.25
N HIS A 14 15.82 20.92 7.06
CA HIS A 14 15.86 22.34 6.76
C HIS A 14 14.52 22.89 6.23
N GLY A 15 14.23 24.13 6.57
CA GLY A 15 13.09 24.87 6.03
C GLY A 15 11.73 24.44 6.59
N ALA A 16 11.68 23.73 7.71
CA ALA A 16 10.43 23.46 8.41
C ALA A 16 9.77 24.77 8.87
N VAL A 17 8.44 24.78 8.89
CA VAL A 17 7.64 25.98 9.15
C VAL A 17 6.53 25.67 10.15
N LEU A 18 6.31 26.57 11.09
CA LEU A 18 5.09 26.61 11.91
C LEU A 18 4.08 27.55 11.26
N ALA A 19 2.91 27.04 10.90
CA ALA A 19 1.81 27.82 10.32
C ALA A 19 0.51 27.50 11.06
N ASN A 20 -0.15 28.53 11.60
CA ASN A 20 -1.38 28.37 12.41
C ASN A 20 -1.24 27.33 13.53
N GLU A 21 -0.13 27.38 14.29
CA GLU A 21 0.20 26.44 15.37
C GLU A 21 0.46 24.99 14.91
N GLU A 22 0.47 24.73 13.60
CA GLU A 22 0.73 23.41 13.04
C GLU A 22 2.13 23.35 12.38
N PRO A 23 2.96 22.35 12.72
CA PRO A 23 4.29 22.20 12.14
C PRO A 23 4.27 21.45 10.80
N PHE A 24 4.96 22.02 9.82
CA PHE A 24 5.12 21.48 8.47
C PHE A 24 6.60 21.24 8.15
N LEU A 25 6.86 20.15 7.46
CA LEU A 25 8.18 19.82 6.89
C LEU A 25 8.14 20.04 5.38
N THR A 26 9.21 20.55 4.81
CA THR A 26 9.29 20.67 3.34
C THR A 26 9.46 19.28 2.73
N VAL A 27 8.81 19.02 1.60
CA VAL A 27 9.02 17.81 0.81
C VAL A 27 10.50 17.67 0.45
N ARG A 28 11.14 18.79 0.10
CA ARG A 28 12.58 18.86 -0.17
C ARG A 28 13.42 18.31 0.98
N SER A 29 13.18 18.72 2.23
CA SER A 29 13.98 18.24 3.37
C SER A 29 13.88 16.74 3.59
N LEU A 30 12.71 16.14 3.32
CA LEU A 30 12.54 14.70 3.38
C LEU A 30 13.35 13.98 2.29
N VAL A 31 13.47 14.58 1.11
CA VAL A 31 14.25 14.00 0.01
C VAL A 31 15.75 14.25 0.19
N GLU A 32 16.15 15.51 0.37
CA GLU A 32 17.55 15.95 0.35
C GLU A 32 18.25 15.76 1.70
N ASP A 33 17.63 16.12 2.83
CA ASP A 33 18.27 16.01 4.15
C ASP A 33 18.12 14.60 4.72
N LYS A 34 16.92 14.02 4.62
CA LYS A 34 16.64 12.68 5.15
C LYS A 34 17.04 11.56 4.18
N GLY A 35 17.13 11.85 2.89
CA GLY A 35 17.51 10.87 1.86
C GLY A 35 16.38 9.98 1.40
N TRP A 36 15.12 10.35 1.63
CA TRP A 36 13.97 9.55 1.22
C TRP A 36 13.72 9.68 -0.28
N LEU A 37 13.27 8.61 -0.91
CA LEU A 37 12.90 8.65 -2.32
C LEU A 37 11.44 9.10 -2.46
N LEU A 38 11.18 10.17 -3.20
CA LEU A 38 9.83 10.57 -3.60
C LEU A 38 9.41 9.73 -4.81
N LEU A 39 8.58 8.71 -4.59
CA LEU A 39 8.13 7.77 -5.60
C LEU A 39 7.02 8.33 -6.49
N ASN A 40 6.15 9.15 -5.92
CA ASN A 40 5.03 9.77 -6.63
C ASN A 40 4.65 11.08 -5.94
N ALA A 41 4.28 12.06 -6.75
CA ALA A 41 3.64 13.29 -6.29
C ALA A 41 2.41 13.55 -7.15
N SER A 42 1.26 13.66 -6.48
CA SER A 42 0.00 14.10 -7.07
C SER A 42 -0.64 15.16 -6.18
N ARG A 43 -1.77 15.71 -6.64
CA ARG A 43 -2.60 16.62 -5.83
C ARG A 43 -3.11 15.98 -4.54
N ASP A 44 -3.26 14.66 -4.54
CA ASP A 44 -3.94 13.93 -3.46
C ASP A 44 -2.98 13.11 -2.59
N ALA A 45 -1.75 12.84 -3.05
CA ALA A 45 -0.80 12.03 -2.30
C ALA A 45 0.66 12.30 -2.71
N LEU A 46 1.53 12.32 -1.71
CA LEU A 46 2.97 12.16 -1.81
C LEU A 46 3.34 10.77 -1.30
N VAL A 47 4.13 10.04 -2.09
CA VAL A 47 4.57 8.70 -1.71
C VAL A 47 6.07 8.73 -1.50
N PHE A 48 6.50 8.62 -0.25
CA PHE A 48 7.90 8.52 0.11
C PHE A 48 8.27 7.07 0.38
N LEU A 49 9.51 6.71 0.05
CA LEU A 49 10.14 5.50 0.53
C LEU A 49 11.21 5.92 1.56
N PRO A 50 10.92 5.81 2.87
CA PRO A 50 11.79 6.33 3.94
C PRO A 50 13.12 5.58 4.06
N ASP A 51 12.96 4.29 3.94
CA ASP A 51 13.98 3.29 3.83
C ASP A 51 13.30 2.18 3.02
N THR A 52 14.09 1.25 2.57
CA THR A 52 13.70 0.45 1.42
C THR A 52 13.14 -0.89 1.78
N ASP A 53 13.38 -1.30 3.02
CA ASP A 53 12.61 -2.33 3.70
C ASP A 53 11.40 -1.74 4.45
N ALA A 54 11.25 -0.41 4.45
CA ALA A 54 10.08 0.24 5.05
C ALA A 54 8.91 0.25 4.06
N ALA A 55 7.70 0.09 4.60
CA ALA A 55 6.49 0.35 3.83
C ALA A 55 6.54 1.80 3.30
N PRO A 56 6.09 2.05 2.05
CA PRO A 56 5.98 3.41 1.55
C PRO A 56 5.09 4.24 2.46
N LEU A 57 5.49 5.49 2.70
CA LEU A 57 4.68 6.46 3.43
C LEU A 57 3.84 7.25 2.46
N TYR A 58 2.56 7.38 2.78
CA TYR A 58 1.56 8.03 1.95
C TYR A 58 1.09 9.30 2.63
N LEU A 59 1.78 10.40 2.40
CA LEU A 59 1.51 11.67 3.06
C LEU A 59 0.66 12.57 2.18
N LEU A 60 -0.24 13.33 2.79
CA LEU A 60 -1.02 14.33 2.07
C LEU A 60 -0.15 15.55 1.75
N PRO A 61 -0.14 16.02 0.49
CA PRO A 61 0.54 17.24 0.13
C PRO A 61 -0.13 18.47 0.76
N ALA A 62 0.68 19.45 1.12
CA ALA A 62 0.22 20.76 1.60
C ALA A 62 0.97 21.90 0.91
N PHE A 63 0.28 23.02 0.70
CA PHE A 63 0.84 24.29 0.25
C PHE A 63 0.46 25.38 1.24
N LEU A 64 1.41 26.22 1.62
CA LEU A 64 1.19 27.30 2.59
C LEU A 64 0.84 28.64 1.92
N ASP A 65 0.93 28.72 0.59
CA ASP A 65 0.49 29.84 -0.22
C ASP A 65 -0.58 29.39 -1.25
N GLN A 66 -1.58 30.25 -1.50
CA GLN A 66 -2.66 29.93 -2.43
C GLN A 66 -2.25 30.12 -3.91
N THR A 67 -1.05 30.65 -4.18
CA THR A 67 -0.54 30.94 -5.53
C THR A 67 0.26 29.80 -6.16
N SER A 68 0.64 28.79 -5.39
CA SER A 68 1.45 27.63 -5.84
C SER A 68 0.64 26.33 -6.02
N ALA A 69 -0.69 26.42 -6.10
CA ALA A 69 -1.56 25.24 -6.17
C ALA A 69 -1.45 24.54 -7.53
N VAL A 70 -1.33 23.21 -7.47
CA VAL A 70 -1.35 22.28 -8.61
C VAL A 70 -2.64 22.48 -9.42
N GLY A 71 -2.49 22.74 -10.72
CA GLY A 71 -3.59 22.81 -11.68
C GLY A 71 -4.18 21.42 -11.95
N GLU A 72 -5.46 21.37 -12.33
CA GLU A 72 -6.14 20.10 -12.63
C GLU A 72 -5.53 19.35 -13.83
N ASP A 73 -4.81 20.06 -14.69
CA ASP A 73 -4.18 19.53 -15.91
C ASP A 73 -2.65 19.33 -15.78
N ASP A 74 -2.05 19.60 -14.61
CA ASP A 74 -0.61 19.49 -14.42
C ASP A 74 -0.15 18.02 -14.47
N SER A 75 0.95 17.76 -15.17
CA SER A 75 1.56 16.43 -15.22
C SER A 75 2.22 16.06 -13.89
N ALA A 76 2.34 14.76 -13.61
CA ALA A 76 2.99 14.29 -12.38
C ALA A 76 4.44 14.80 -12.20
N ALA A 77 5.15 15.08 -13.30
CA ALA A 77 6.49 15.66 -13.26
C ALA A 77 6.45 17.13 -12.81
N GLU A 78 5.52 17.92 -13.37
CA GLU A 78 5.30 19.31 -12.95
C GLU A 78 4.85 19.38 -11.50
N VAL A 79 3.97 18.47 -11.06
CA VAL A 79 3.56 18.36 -9.66
C VAL A 79 4.75 17.98 -8.77
N ALA A 80 5.59 17.04 -9.16
CA ALA A 80 6.77 16.67 -8.40
C ALA A 80 7.77 17.83 -8.27
N GLU A 81 8.01 18.58 -9.36
CA GLU A 81 8.85 19.78 -9.35
C GLU A 81 8.28 20.86 -8.43
N LEU A 82 6.97 21.12 -8.52
CA LEU A 82 6.27 22.06 -7.63
C LEU A 82 6.35 21.63 -6.17
N MET A 83 6.19 20.33 -5.87
CA MET A 83 6.30 19.81 -4.52
C MET A 83 7.72 19.90 -3.98
N MET A 84 8.74 19.62 -4.81
CA MET A 84 10.14 19.81 -4.42
C MET A 84 10.51 21.28 -4.23
N ALA A 85 9.89 22.19 -4.97
CA ALA A 85 10.11 23.63 -4.81
C ALA A 85 9.43 24.17 -3.56
N ASN A 86 8.13 23.91 -3.40
CA ASN A 86 7.23 24.66 -2.51
C ASN A 86 6.29 23.76 -1.69
N GLY A 87 6.38 22.45 -1.82
CA GLY A 87 5.48 21.50 -1.17
C GLY A 87 5.88 21.21 0.28
N PHE A 88 4.85 20.95 1.09
CA PHE A 88 4.97 20.59 2.50
C PHE A 88 4.23 19.29 2.81
N VAL A 89 4.61 18.67 3.91
CA VAL A 89 3.83 17.64 4.62
C VAL A 89 3.61 18.07 6.06
N ARG A 90 2.51 17.64 6.67
CA ARG A 90 2.27 17.83 8.10
C ARG A 90 3.18 16.94 8.92
N ALA A 91 3.88 17.51 9.90
CA ALA A 91 4.77 16.73 10.76
C ALA A 91 3.99 15.75 11.66
N GLN A 92 2.76 16.10 12.05
CA GLN A 92 1.88 15.22 12.81
C GLN A 92 1.52 13.96 12.02
N GLU A 93 1.07 14.12 10.78
CA GLU A 93 0.74 13.00 9.90
C GLU A 93 1.96 12.08 9.68
N LEU A 94 3.14 12.67 9.52
CA LEU A 94 4.38 11.90 9.39
C LEU A 94 4.72 11.12 10.67
N SER A 95 4.60 11.76 11.83
CA SER A 95 4.83 11.14 13.15
C SER A 95 3.89 9.97 13.38
N GLU A 96 2.61 10.12 13.04
CA GLU A 96 1.59 9.09 13.16
C GLU A 96 1.90 7.89 12.26
N GLN A 97 2.24 8.12 10.97
CA GLN A 97 2.55 7.02 10.05
C GLN A 97 3.84 6.26 10.41
N LEU A 98 4.83 6.96 10.97
CA LEU A 98 6.05 6.32 11.46
C LEU A 98 5.92 5.75 12.87
N ASN A 99 4.80 6.00 13.56
CA ASN A 99 4.62 5.67 14.97
C ASN A 99 5.79 6.17 15.84
N LEU A 100 6.18 7.42 15.63
CA LEU A 100 7.24 8.11 16.35
C LEU A 100 6.68 9.24 17.21
N PRO A 101 7.24 9.52 18.40
CA PRO A 101 6.82 10.68 19.19
C PRO A 101 7.11 12.00 18.46
N LEU A 102 6.18 12.95 18.56
CA LEU A 102 6.34 14.33 18.10
C LEU A 102 6.45 15.25 19.32
N ILE A 103 7.53 16.02 19.41
CA ILE A 103 7.78 16.98 20.49
C ILE A 103 8.05 18.33 19.85
N TYR A 104 7.36 19.36 20.33
CA TYR A 104 7.68 20.75 20.02
C TYR A 104 8.16 21.45 21.29
N ASP A 105 9.36 22.01 21.24
CA ASP A 105 9.97 22.80 22.31
C ASP A 105 9.82 24.28 21.96
N ASP A 106 8.83 24.93 22.57
CA ASP A 106 8.53 26.35 22.39
C ASP A 106 9.72 27.25 22.76
N GLY A 107 10.49 26.88 23.78
CA GLY A 107 11.61 27.67 24.28
C GLY A 107 12.82 27.64 23.35
N ALA A 108 13.04 26.49 22.69
CA ALA A 108 14.10 26.31 21.70
C ALA A 108 13.62 26.56 20.26
N ASN A 109 12.32 26.81 20.04
CA ASN A 109 11.66 26.83 18.73
C ASN A 109 12.04 25.62 17.86
N ARG A 110 11.91 24.42 18.44
CA ARG A 110 12.44 23.18 17.86
C ARG A 110 11.42 22.05 17.82
N LEU A 111 11.28 21.41 16.67
CA LEU A 111 10.46 20.24 16.41
C LEU A 111 11.32 18.97 16.39
N LEU A 112 10.96 17.96 17.16
CA LEU A 112 11.64 16.68 17.24
C LEU A 112 10.66 15.54 16.95
N ILE A 113 10.97 14.72 15.96
CA ILE A 113 10.21 13.53 15.58
C ILE A 113 11.08 12.31 15.85
N GLY A 114 10.65 11.42 16.75
CA GLY A 114 11.38 10.19 17.07
C GLY A 114 12.52 10.34 18.08
N ALA A 115 12.63 11.47 18.77
CA ALA A 115 13.56 11.61 19.89
C ALA A 115 13.06 10.79 21.10
N ALA A 116 13.87 9.87 21.60
CA ALA A 116 13.62 9.22 22.87
C ALA A 116 13.86 10.21 24.00
N THR A 117 12.91 10.35 24.93
CA THR A 117 13.21 10.96 26.22
C THR A 117 14.25 10.09 26.92
N GLU A 118 15.25 10.70 27.58
CA GLU A 118 16.38 10.04 28.25
C GLU A 118 15.97 8.98 29.31
N GLN A 119 14.68 8.75 29.55
CA GLN A 119 14.15 7.80 30.52
C GLN A 119 13.68 6.45 29.94
N ALA A 120 13.83 6.17 28.64
CA ALA A 120 13.29 4.95 28.02
C ALA A 120 14.32 3.91 27.54
N SER A 121 15.50 3.81 28.18
CA SER A 121 16.50 2.76 27.91
C SER A 121 16.49 1.67 28.98
N ALA A 122 15.44 0.86 28.96
CA ALA A 122 15.41 -0.50 29.50
C ALA A 122 14.20 -1.19 28.89
N GLN A 123 14.33 -1.73 27.67
CA GLN A 123 13.21 -2.33 26.96
C GLN A 123 12.74 -3.60 27.68
N ALA A 124 11.69 -3.45 28.48
CA ALA A 124 10.78 -4.55 28.79
C ALA A 124 10.25 -5.11 27.45
N PRO A 125 10.09 -6.45 27.32
CA PRO A 125 9.60 -7.06 26.09
C PRO A 125 8.27 -6.41 25.69
N ARG A 126 8.13 -5.99 24.42
CA ARG A 126 6.90 -5.36 23.93
C ARG A 126 5.72 -6.31 24.15
N GLN A 127 4.64 -5.81 24.74
CA GLN A 127 3.51 -6.64 25.15
C GLN A 127 2.22 -6.23 24.43
N VAL A 128 1.35 -7.20 24.18
CA VAL A 128 -0.01 -6.98 23.64
C VAL A 128 -1.01 -7.71 24.51
N VAL A 129 -2.07 -7.01 24.88
CA VAL A 129 -3.24 -7.62 25.54
C VAL A 129 -4.22 -8.06 24.47
N VAL A 130 -4.59 -9.34 24.49
CA VAL A 130 -5.58 -9.93 23.58
C VAL A 130 -6.93 -9.25 23.80
N ARG A 131 -7.59 -8.85 22.72
CA ARG A 131 -8.93 -8.24 22.75
C ARG A 131 -10.01 -9.24 22.32
N ALA A 132 -11.27 -8.91 22.61
CA ALA A 132 -12.41 -9.69 22.11
C ALA A 132 -12.37 -9.78 20.58
N GLY A 133 -12.31 -11.02 20.05
CA GLY A 133 -12.22 -11.30 18.62
C GLY A 133 -10.81 -11.40 18.04
N ASP A 134 -9.76 -11.15 18.84
CA ASP A 134 -8.38 -11.34 18.38
C ASP A 134 -8.07 -12.83 18.13
N THR A 135 -7.19 -13.09 17.15
CA THR A 135 -6.48 -14.35 16.99
C THR A 135 -4.98 -14.07 17.01
N LEU A 136 -4.13 -15.05 17.35
CA LEU A 136 -2.68 -14.84 17.31
C LEU A 136 -2.20 -14.42 15.92
N SER A 137 -2.84 -14.92 14.86
CA SER A 137 -2.56 -14.51 13.48
C SER A 137 -2.97 -13.07 13.18
N ALA A 138 -4.12 -12.60 13.68
CA ALA A 138 -4.50 -11.19 13.54
C ALA A 138 -3.57 -10.26 14.32
N ILE A 139 -3.16 -10.67 15.52
CA ILE A 139 -2.20 -9.95 16.35
C ILE A 139 -0.83 -9.89 15.64
N ALA A 140 -0.36 -11.00 15.07
CA ALA A 140 0.89 -11.04 14.32
C ALA A 140 0.84 -10.23 13.02
N ALA A 141 -0.30 -10.24 12.31
CA ALA A 141 -0.48 -9.36 11.16
C ALA A 141 -0.39 -7.88 11.58
N ARG A 142 -1.05 -7.49 12.67
CA ARG A 142 -1.08 -6.12 13.18
C ARG A 142 0.27 -5.62 13.69
N HIS A 143 1.06 -6.48 14.33
CA HIS A 143 2.29 -6.06 15.01
C HIS A 143 3.58 -6.52 14.34
N LEU A 144 3.54 -7.56 13.50
CA LEU A 144 4.69 -8.14 12.80
C LEU A 144 4.54 -8.10 11.27
N GLY A 145 3.46 -7.51 10.75
CA GLY A 145 3.19 -7.34 9.32
C GLY A 145 2.74 -8.62 8.59
N ASN A 146 2.72 -9.78 9.27
CA ASN A 146 2.34 -11.05 8.66
C ASN A 146 1.69 -11.99 9.68
N GLY A 147 0.48 -12.44 9.38
CA GLY A 147 -0.28 -13.31 10.28
C GLY A 147 0.32 -14.69 10.49
N VAL A 148 1.19 -15.19 9.60
CA VAL A 148 1.93 -16.46 9.75
C VAL A 148 2.99 -16.38 10.83
N ARG A 149 3.49 -15.16 11.12
CA ARG A 149 4.47 -14.87 12.18
C ARG A 149 3.89 -14.98 13.59
N TRP A 150 2.64 -15.42 13.73
CA TRP A 150 2.04 -15.72 15.03
C TRP A 150 2.85 -16.73 15.84
N ARG A 151 3.63 -17.58 15.16
CA ARG A 151 4.55 -18.55 15.78
C ARG A 151 5.73 -17.90 16.51
N GLU A 152 5.96 -16.61 16.30
CA GLU A 152 6.99 -15.83 17.00
C GLU A 152 6.46 -15.17 18.28
N LEU A 153 5.13 -15.12 18.45
CA LEU A 153 4.49 -14.61 19.65
C LEU A 153 4.72 -15.56 20.82
N ARG A 154 4.95 -14.99 22.00
CA ARG A 154 5.19 -15.73 23.23
C ARG A 154 4.11 -15.43 24.26
N LYS A 155 3.85 -16.39 25.13
CA LYS A 155 3.06 -16.21 26.34
C LYS A 155 3.77 -15.24 27.29
N ALA A 156 3.06 -14.73 28.30
CA ALA A 156 3.62 -13.86 29.34
C ALA A 156 4.83 -14.47 30.07
N ASP A 157 4.90 -15.81 30.14
CA ASP A 157 6.03 -16.56 30.72
C ASP A 157 7.23 -16.75 29.77
N GLY A 158 7.15 -16.21 28.54
CA GLY A 158 8.19 -16.31 27.51
C GLY A 158 8.14 -17.58 26.65
N SER A 159 7.25 -18.53 26.93
CA SER A 159 7.13 -19.76 26.15
C SER A 159 6.32 -19.58 24.87
N LEU A 160 6.57 -20.41 23.86
CA LEU A 160 5.86 -20.38 22.57
C LEU A 160 4.46 -20.98 22.67
N PHE A 161 3.58 -20.56 21.78
CA PHE A 161 2.25 -21.16 21.60
C PHE A 161 2.32 -22.42 20.73
N THR A 162 1.65 -23.48 21.17
CA THR A 162 1.27 -24.59 20.28
C THR A 162 0.05 -24.23 19.44
N GLU A 163 -0.16 -24.92 18.31
CA GLU A 163 -1.36 -24.77 17.45
C GLU A 163 -2.68 -24.90 18.23
N ARG A 164 -2.70 -25.73 19.28
CA ARG A 164 -3.89 -25.92 20.12
C ARG A 164 -4.12 -24.75 21.07
N GLU A 165 -3.06 -24.14 21.60
CA GLU A 165 -3.14 -22.99 22.51
C GLU A 165 -3.45 -21.70 21.74
N ALA A 166 -2.92 -21.56 20.52
CA ALA A 166 -3.16 -20.39 19.67
C ALA A 166 -4.65 -20.10 19.41
N ARG A 167 -5.48 -21.15 19.40
CA ARG A 167 -6.93 -21.07 19.19
C ARG A 167 -7.74 -20.79 20.45
N ARG A 168 -7.09 -20.77 21.61
CA ARG A 168 -7.73 -20.68 22.94
C ARG A 168 -7.39 -19.41 23.70
N ILE A 169 -6.70 -18.47 23.05
CA ILE A 169 -6.42 -17.17 23.67
C ILE A 169 -7.72 -16.48 24.06
N GLN A 170 -7.69 -15.81 25.20
CA GLN A 170 -8.85 -15.13 25.76
C GLN A 170 -8.59 -13.63 25.85
N PRO A 171 -9.65 -12.80 25.74
CA PRO A 171 -9.52 -11.38 26.00
C PRO A 171 -8.92 -11.14 27.39
N GLY A 172 -7.87 -10.32 27.45
CA GLY A 172 -7.09 -10.09 28.66
C GLY A 172 -5.78 -10.87 28.74
N ASP A 173 -5.55 -11.88 27.90
CA ASP A 173 -4.27 -12.58 27.84
C ASP A 173 -3.14 -11.63 27.44
N LEU A 174 -2.01 -11.74 28.11
CA LEU A 174 -0.82 -10.96 27.82
C LEU A 174 0.14 -11.75 26.93
N LEU A 175 0.46 -11.18 25.77
CA LEU A 175 1.38 -11.76 24.79
C LEU A 175 2.65 -10.93 24.73
N LEU A 176 3.79 -11.59 24.63
CA LEU A 176 5.07 -10.97 24.36
C LEU A 176 5.31 -11.01 22.85
N LEU A 177 5.51 -9.83 22.27
CA LEU A 177 6.02 -9.69 20.92
C LEU A 177 7.52 -10.04 20.93
N PRO A 178 8.06 -10.64 19.85
CA PRO A 178 9.51 -10.74 19.70
C PRO A 178 10.11 -9.34 19.86
N ALA A 179 11.31 -9.27 20.46
CA ALA A 179 12.09 -8.03 20.43
C ALA A 179 12.08 -7.54 18.98
N ALA A 180 11.84 -6.24 18.77
CA ALA A 180 11.99 -5.67 17.44
C ALA A 180 13.41 -6.04 17.03
N GLU A 181 13.54 -6.98 16.08
CA GLU A 181 14.83 -7.22 15.48
C GLU A 181 15.21 -5.86 14.91
N ALA A 182 16.21 -5.23 15.53
CA ALA A 182 17.10 -4.38 14.78
C ALA A 182 17.66 -5.31 13.70
N GLN A 183 16.94 -5.43 12.59
CA GLN A 183 17.44 -6.05 11.39
C GLN A 183 18.77 -5.37 11.16
N ARG A 184 19.83 -6.16 11.32
CA ARG A 184 21.18 -5.72 11.04
C ARG A 184 21.15 -5.13 9.64
N ALA A 185 21.67 -3.91 9.56
CA ALA A 185 21.92 -3.19 8.34
C ALA A 185 22.76 -4.04 7.38
N ASP A 186 22.09 -4.77 6.50
CA ASP A 186 22.65 -5.20 5.22
C ASP A 186 21.74 -4.57 4.16
N GLY A 187 22.18 -3.42 3.63
CA GLY A 187 21.38 -2.51 2.79
C GLY A 187 21.02 -3.07 1.40
N GLY A 188 19.93 -3.85 1.32
CA GLY A 188 19.52 -4.56 0.10
C GLY A 188 18.43 -3.92 -0.77
N SER A 189 17.54 -3.07 -0.25
CA SER A 189 16.29 -2.73 -0.96
C SER A 189 16.28 -1.36 -1.70
N THR A 190 17.11 -0.38 -1.36
CA THR A 190 17.24 0.89 -2.14
C THR A 190 17.83 0.62 -3.50
N LEU A 191 18.69 -0.39 -3.54
CA LEU A 191 19.20 -1.00 -4.74
C LEU A 191 18.11 -1.75 -5.51
N ALA A 192 17.02 -2.22 -4.89
CA ALA A 192 15.99 -3.02 -5.53
C ALA A 192 14.96 -2.19 -6.32
N LEU A 193 14.45 -1.06 -5.82
CA LEU A 193 13.55 -0.21 -6.62
C LEU A 193 14.33 0.60 -7.68
N ALA A 194 15.52 1.11 -7.34
CA ALA A 194 16.43 1.76 -8.29
C ALA A 194 17.04 0.78 -9.31
N ALA A 195 16.99 -0.54 -9.05
CA ALA A 195 17.32 -1.55 -10.05
C ALA A 195 16.27 -1.67 -11.16
N PHE A 196 15.04 -1.16 -10.95
CA PHE A 196 14.03 -1.15 -11.98
C PHE A 196 14.09 0.13 -12.80
N ASP A 197 14.17 -0.03 -14.12
CA ASP A 197 13.97 1.06 -15.07
C ASP A 197 12.46 1.40 -15.14
N LEU A 198 12.05 2.38 -14.32
CA LEU A 198 10.66 2.81 -14.25
C LEU A 198 10.16 3.39 -15.59
N ASP A 199 11.04 4.04 -16.37
CA ASP A 199 10.67 4.57 -17.68
C ASP A 199 10.44 3.44 -18.68
N ALA A 200 11.24 2.37 -18.65
CA ALA A 200 11.00 1.17 -19.45
C ALA A 200 9.68 0.49 -19.08
N LEU A 201 9.36 0.39 -17.79
CA LEU A 201 8.08 -0.18 -17.32
C LEU A 201 6.88 0.67 -17.73
N VAL A 202 6.99 1.99 -17.65
CA VAL A 202 5.96 2.91 -18.16
C VAL A 202 5.83 2.79 -19.68
N ALA A 203 6.95 2.71 -20.40
CA ALA A 203 6.96 2.55 -21.85
C ALA A 203 6.33 1.23 -22.31
N ALA A 204 6.45 0.19 -21.47
CA ALA A 204 5.80 -1.10 -21.65
C ALA A 204 4.27 -1.01 -21.57
N ALA A 205 3.67 -0.09 -20.80
CA ALA A 205 2.22 0.08 -20.81
C ALA A 205 1.70 0.50 -22.20
N ALA A 206 0.41 0.23 -22.49
CA ALA A 206 -0.20 0.73 -23.72
C ALA A 206 -0.05 2.27 -23.83
N PRO A 207 0.22 2.83 -25.03
CA PRO A 207 0.54 4.27 -25.17
C PRO A 207 -0.47 5.21 -24.51
N ALA A 208 -1.77 4.93 -24.66
CA ALA A 208 -2.84 5.73 -24.07
C ALA A 208 -2.94 5.64 -22.53
N LEU A 209 -2.25 4.68 -21.91
CA LEU A 209 -2.29 4.42 -20.47
C LEU A 209 -1.00 4.87 -19.76
N ARG A 210 0.02 5.35 -20.49
CA ARG A 210 1.34 5.65 -19.90
C ARG A 210 1.29 6.71 -18.80
N SER A 211 0.44 7.73 -18.90
CA SER A 211 0.27 8.72 -17.84
C SER A 211 -0.23 8.10 -16.54
N HIS A 212 -1.18 7.17 -16.61
CA HIS A 212 -1.69 6.43 -15.47
C HIS A 212 -0.71 5.36 -15.00
N ALA A 213 0.07 4.77 -15.90
CA ALA A 213 1.15 3.87 -15.57
C ALA A 213 2.27 4.57 -14.78
N ARG A 214 2.59 5.85 -15.11
CA ARG A 214 3.57 6.65 -14.36
C ARG A 214 3.19 6.81 -12.88
N THR A 215 1.90 6.89 -12.57
CA THR A 215 1.44 7.04 -11.17
C THR A 215 1.22 5.69 -10.50
N SER A 216 0.70 4.69 -11.22
CA SER A 216 0.35 3.39 -10.63
C SER A 216 1.53 2.42 -10.48
N ILE A 217 2.45 2.36 -11.45
CA ILE A 217 3.57 1.41 -11.45
C ILE A 217 4.45 1.57 -10.20
N PRO A 218 4.91 2.78 -9.81
CA PRO A 218 5.77 2.93 -8.64
C PRO A 218 5.10 2.43 -7.35
N VAL A 219 3.82 2.75 -7.15
CA VAL A 219 3.05 2.34 -5.97
C VAL A 219 2.86 0.82 -5.95
N ILE A 220 2.55 0.22 -7.09
CA ILE A 220 2.37 -1.24 -7.19
C ILE A 220 3.70 -1.99 -7.00
N LEU A 221 4.80 -1.48 -7.57
CA LEU A 221 6.14 -2.06 -7.38
C LEU A 221 6.58 -1.97 -5.93
N ALA A 222 6.39 -0.82 -5.29
CA ALA A 222 6.77 -0.63 -3.90
C ALA A 222 5.97 -1.57 -2.97
N GLU A 223 4.68 -1.76 -3.24
CA GLU A 223 3.88 -2.77 -2.54
C GLU A 223 4.38 -4.20 -2.85
N CYS A 224 4.77 -4.52 -4.10
CA CYS A 224 5.34 -5.83 -4.43
C CYS A 224 6.57 -6.13 -3.57
N LEU A 225 7.53 -5.20 -3.51
CA LEU A 225 8.77 -5.38 -2.75
C LEU A 225 8.49 -5.52 -1.25
N SER A 226 7.71 -4.60 -0.66
CA SER A 226 7.38 -4.64 0.77
C SER A 226 6.56 -5.88 1.16
N SER A 227 5.76 -6.42 0.24
CA SER A 227 5.02 -7.67 0.42
C SER A 227 5.80 -8.94 0.06
N GLY A 228 7.09 -8.85 -0.25
CA GLY A 228 7.94 -10.01 -0.58
C GLY A 228 7.64 -10.65 -1.93
N VAL A 229 6.98 -9.92 -2.84
CA VAL A 229 6.76 -10.29 -4.25
C VAL A 229 7.93 -9.75 -5.06
N THR A 230 9.07 -10.44 -5.03
CA THR A 230 10.34 -9.98 -5.62
C THR A 230 10.70 -10.68 -6.94
N GLU A 231 10.05 -11.81 -7.25
CA GLU A 231 10.27 -12.54 -8.51
C GLU A 231 9.74 -11.71 -9.70
N LEU A 232 10.58 -11.45 -10.72
CA LEU A 232 10.22 -10.59 -11.86
C LEU A 232 8.96 -11.07 -12.59
N THR A 233 8.78 -12.39 -12.69
CA THR A 233 7.59 -12.98 -13.32
C THR A 233 6.31 -12.67 -12.53
N GLN A 234 6.39 -12.62 -11.21
CA GLN A 234 5.25 -12.25 -10.37
C GLN A 234 4.95 -10.75 -10.50
N ILE A 235 5.98 -9.90 -10.40
CA ILE A 235 5.86 -8.44 -10.57
C ILE A 235 5.23 -8.10 -11.92
N ALA A 236 5.76 -8.68 -13.02
CA ALA A 236 5.25 -8.46 -14.36
C ALA A 236 3.75 -8.79 -14.49
N TYR A 237 3.31 -9.85 -13.82
CA TYR A 237 1.92 -10.27 -13.85
C TYR A 237 0.99 -9.37 -13.01
N VAL A 238 1.47 -8.87 -11.87
CA VAL A 238 0.74 -7.88 -11.07
C VAL A 238 0.51 -6.60 -11.90
N LEU A 239 1.56 -6.08 -12.55
CA LEU A 239 1.46 -4.89 -13.41
C LEU A 239 0.49 -5.14 -14.59
N ALA A 240 0.59 -6.29 -15.24
CA ALA A 240 -0.33 -6.69 -16.31
C ALA A 240 -1.78 -6.79 -15.84
N THR A 241 -2.02 -7.22 -14.60
CA THR A 241 -3.35 -7.28 -13.99
C THR A 241 -3.92 -5.89 -13.77
N SER A 242 -3.14 -4.94 -13.25
CA SER A 242 -3.57 -3.55 -13.12
C SER A 242 -3.94 -2.93 -14.48
N GLU A 243 -3.13 -3.15 -15.52
CA GLU A 243 -3.44 -2.68 -16.87
C GLU A 243 -4.71 -3.32 -17.43
N HIS A 244 -4.91 -4.63 -17.21
CA HIS A 244 -6.08 -5.36 -17.70
C HIS A 244 -7.38 -4.92 -17.02
N GLU A 245 -7.38 -4.76 -15.70
CA GLU A 245 -8.58 -4.57 -14.89
C GLU A 245 -9.01 -3.11 -14.78
N SER A 246 -8.04 -2.21 -14.60
CA SER A 246 -8.31 -0.80 -14.31
C SER A 246 -7.74 0.15 -15.36
N ALA A 247 -7.24 -0.38 -16.48
CA ALA A 247 -6.49 0.39 -17.46
C ALA A 247 -5.33 1.17 -16.80
N ALA A 248 -4.55 0.47 -15.97
CA ALA A 248 -3.39 0.97 -15.24
C ALA A 248 -3.74 2.12 -14.27
N GLY A 249 -4.90 2.04 -13.61
CA GLY A 249 -5.38 3.08 -12.70
C GLY A 249 -6.21 4.19 -13.34
N ARG A 250 -6.50 4.13 -14.65
CA ARG A 250 -7.42 5.09 -15.29
C ARG A 250 -8.88 4.93 -14.83
N LEU A 251 -9.29 3.69 -14.57
CA LEU A 251 -10.66 3.33 -14.19
C LEU A 251 -10.65 2.74 -12.78
N MET A 252 -10.45 3.60 -11.77
CA MET A 252 -10.40 3.21 -10.35
C MET A 252 -11.78 2.98 -9.74
N VAL A 253 -12.85 3.36 -10.44
CA VAL A 253 -14.25 3.06 -10.08
C VAL A 253 -14.91 2.46 -11.31
N GLU A 254 -15.65 1.38 -11.12
CA GLU A 254 -16.46 0.78 -12.18
C GLU A 254 -17.42 1.82 -12.76
N ILE A 255 -17.45 1.94 -14.10
CA ILE A 255 -18.42 2.80 -14.78
C ILE A 255 -19.82 2.28 -14.52
N TRP A 256 -20.60 3.01 -13.74
CA TRP A 256 -21.94 2.60 -13.34
C TRP A 256 -23.01 3.19 -14.25
N GLY A 257 -23.78 2.32 -14.91
CA GLY A 257 -24.93 2.67 -15.72
C GLY A 257 -25.72 1.40 -15.98
N PRO A 258 -26.87 1.18 -15.31
CA PRO A 258 -27.34 -0.14 -14.92
C PRO A 258 -27.39 -1.11 -16.09
N THR A 259 -26.36 -1.94 -16.21
CA THR A 259 -26.34 -3.06 -17.16
C THR A 259 -27.09 -4.26 -16.58
N ALA A 260 -27.45 -5.22 -17.43
CA ALA A 260 -28.00 -6.48 -16.96
C ALA A 260 -27.06 -7.24 -16.01
N ALA A 261 -25.74 -6.99 -16.09
CA ALA A 261 -24.76 -7.56 -15.18
C ALA A 261 -24.72 -6.80 -13.84
N GLN A 262 -24.67 -5.46 -13.87
CA GLN A 262 -24.63 -4.62 -12.67
C GLN A 262 -25.88 -4.78 -11.80
N ARG A 263 -27.05 -4.95 -12.42
CA ARG A 263 -28.30 -5.26 -11.70
C ARG A 263 -28.21 -6.56 -10.88
N ARG A 264 -27.33 -7.50 -11.25
CA ARG A 264 -27.17 -8.76 -10.52
C ARG A 264 -26.36 -8.58 -9.24
N TYR A 265 -25.65 -7.47 -9.04
CA TYR A 265 -24.93 -7.24 -7.78
C TYR A 265 -25.88 -7.05 -6.61
N GLU A 266 -27.06 -6.50 -6.86
CA GLU A 266 -28.07 -6.30 -5.82
C GLU A 266 -28.59 -7.65 -5.31
N GLY A 267 -28.58 -7.85 -3.99
CA GLY A 267 -29.04 -9.09 -3.35
C GLY A 267 -28.14 -10.32 -3.58
N ARG A 268 -26.94 -10.15 -4.18
CA ARG A 268 -26.02 -11.27 -4.46
C ARG A 268 -25.32 -11.76 -3.19
N ARG A 269 -25.78 -12.90 -2.67
CA ARG A 269 -25.31 -13.49 -1.41
C ARG A 269 -23.84 -13.89 -1.43
N ASP A 270 -23.31 -14.34 -2.56
CA ASP A 270 -21.90 -14.69 -2.71
C ASP A 270 -20.97 -13.47 -2.57
N LEU A 271 -21.47 -12.26 -2.86
CA LEU A 271 -20.77 -10.99 -2.62
C LEU A 271 -20.99 -10.41 -1.22
N GLY A 272 -21.85 -11.05 -0.41
CA GLY A 272 -22.34 -10.47 0.84
C GLY A 272 -23.29 -9.28 0.66
N ASN A 273 -23.72 -8.98 -0.57
CA ASN A 273 -24.64 -7.89 -0.87
C ASN A 273 -26.05 -8.30 -0.42
N THR A 274 -26.38 -7.99 0.83
CA THR A 274 -27.59 -8.49 1.52
C THR A 274 -28.50 -7.35 1.98
N GLN A 275 -28.03 -6.10 1.89
CA GLN A 275 -28.80 -4.91 2.21
C GLN A 275 -29.17 -4.16 0.93
N PRO A 276 -30.35 -3.50 0.89
CA PRO A 276 -30.74 -2.65 -0.22
C PRO A 276 -29.67 -1.60 -0.55
N GLY A 277 -29.26 -1.53 -1.81
CA GLY A 277 -28.26 -0.58 -2.31
C GLY A 277 -26.82 -1.09 -2.29
N ASP A 278 -26.58 -2.29 -1.74
CA ASP A 278 -25.25 -2.90 -1.69
C ASP A 278 -24.64 -3.09 -3.07
N GLY A 279 -25.46 -3.39 -4.09
CA GLY A 279 -24.98 -3.60 -5.44
C GLY A 279 -24.22 -2.40 -5.99
N PHE A 280 -24.77 -1.19 -5.80
CA PHE A 280 -24.10 0.05 -6.21
C PHE A 280 -23.02 0.47 -5.22
N ARG A 281 -23.29 0.37 -3.91
CA ARG A 281 -22.37 0.83 -2.86
C ARG A 281 -21.02 0.11 -2.93
N PHE A 282 -21.05 -1.22 -3.13
CA PHE A 282 -19.86 -2.07 -3.21
C PHE A 282 -19.53 -2.50 -4.65
N ARG A 283 -19.76 -1.63 -5.62
CA ARG A 283 -19.28 -1.79 -7.01
C ARG A 283 -17.75 -1.84 -7.11
N GLY A 284 -17.24 -2.22 -8.28
CA GLY A 284 -15.80 -2.38 -8.52
C GLY A 284 -14.98 -1.13 -8.21
N ARG A 285 -13.91 -1.27 -7.44
CA ARG A 285 -12.91 -0.20 -7.21
C ARG A 285 -11.47 -0.71 -7.18
N GLY A 286 -10.53 0.22 -7.37
CA GLY A 286 -9.10 -0.04 -7.29
C GLY A 286 -8.53 -0.78 -8.50
N TYR A 287 -7.23 -1.07 -8.45
CA TYR A 287 -6.49 -1.66 -9.58
C TYR A 287 -7.00 -3.03 -10.02
N VAL A 288 -7.65 -3.78 -9.13
CA VAL A 288 -8.18 -5.13 -9.37
C VAL A 288 -9.71 -5.20 -9.40
N GLN A 289 -10.40 -4.05 -9.31
CA GLN A 289 -11.87 -3.95 -9.31
C GLN A 289 -12.55 -4.81 -8.20
N VAL A 290 -12.11 -4.66 -6.95
CA VAL A 290 -12.72 -5.36 -5.81
C VAL A 290 -14.21 -4.99 -5.69
N THR A 291 -15.06 -6.01 -5.56
CA THR A 291 -16.52 -5.86 -5.64
C THR A 291 -17.20 -6.69 -4.56
N GLY A 292 -18.26 -6.16 -3.94
CA GLY A 292 -19.12 -6.87 -2.98
C GLY A 292 -18.77 -6.61 -1.52
N ARG A 293 -19.80 -6.42 -0.68
CA ARG A 293 -19.68 -6.09 0.74
C ARG A 293 -18.73 -7.02 1.51
N ALA A 294 -18.79 -8.32 1.26
CA ALA A 294 -17.94 -9.30 1.95
C ALA A 294 -16.45 -9.07 1.67
N ASN A 295 -16.11 -8.66 0.44
CA ASN A 295 -14.74 -8.35 0.06
C ASN A 295 -14.27 -7.03 0.70
N TYR A 296 -15.11 -6.00 0.68
CA TYR A 296 -14.80 -4.73 1.38
C TYR A 296 -14.60 -4.94 2.89
N GLN A 297 -15.43 -5.77 3.54
CA GLN A 297 -15.25 -6.13 4.95
C GLN A 297 -13.94 -6.87 5.20
N THR A 298 -13.59 -7.81 4.32
CA THR A 298 -12.34 -8.58 4.42
C THR A 298 -11.13 -7.65 4.37
N TRP A 299 -11.11 -6.73 3.40
CA TRP A 299 -10.02 -5.77 3.26
C TRP A 299 -10.03 -4.69 4.34
N SER A 300 -11.21 -4.25 4.79
CA SER A 300 -11.34 -3.34 5.93
C SER A 300 -10.67 -3.92 7.18
N ASN A 301 -10.96 -5.18 7.50
CA ASN A 301 -10.33 -5.86 8.64
C ASN A 301 -8.83 -6.07 8.45
N ARG A 302 -8.41 -6.42 7.22
CA ARG A 302 -7.01 -6.72 6.91
C ARG A 302 -6.13 -5.48 6.95
N LEU A 303 -6.63 -4.34 6.48
CA LEU A 303 -5.90 -3.09 6.39
C LEU A 303 -6.15 -2.18 7.60
N SER A 304 -7.09 -2.54 8.48
CA SER A 304 -7.57 -1.68 9.58
C SER A 304 -8.09 -0.33 9.08
N GLU A 305 -8.71 -0.33 7.90
CA GLU A 305 -9.29 0.84 7.23
C GLU A 305 -10.81 0.68 7.16
N ASP A 306 -11.57 1.77 7.27
CA ASP A 306 -13.03 1.71 7.17
C ASP A 306 -13.50 1.72 5.72
N LEU A 307 -13.35 0.58 5.05
CA LEU A 307 -13.76 0.41 3.65
C LEU A 307 -15.24 0.02 3.50
N VAL A 308 -15.95 -0.25 4.60
CA VAL A 308 -17.36 -0.63 4.56
C VAL A 308 -18.24 0.61 4.65
N ASP A 309 -17.90 1.52 5.54
CA ASP A 309 -18.62 2.79 5.66
C ASP A 309 -18.15 3.80 4.60
N ASP A 310 -16.88 3.74 4.19
CA ASP A 310 -16.29 4.58 3.13
C ASP A 310 -15.59 3.76 2.02
N PRO A 311 -16.37 3.06 1.16
CA PRO A 311 -15.79 2.21 0.11
C PRO A 311 -15.06 2.99 -0.98
N ASP A 312 -15.32 4.28 -1.15
CA ASP A 312 -14.65 5.11 -2.17
C ASP A 312 -13.16 5.31 -1.89
N ARG A 313 -12.72 5.11 -0.64
CA ARG A 313 -11.28 5.09 -0.27
C ARG A 313 -10.46 4.18 -1.16
N VAL A 314 -10.97 3.01 -1.54
CA VAL A 314 -10.24 2.07 -2.41
C VAL A 314 -9.89 2.69 -3.77
N ALA A 315 -10.69 3.63 -4.26
CA ALA A 315 -10.43 4.33 -5.51
C ALA A 315 -9.59 5.61 -5.34
N GLN A 316 -9.68 6.25 -4.18
CA GLN A 316 -9.01 7.52 -3.87
C GLN A 316 -7.58 7.32 -3.33
N ARG A 317 -7.31 6.16 -2.72
CA ARG A 317 -6.05 5.82 -2.06
C ARG A 317 -5.32 4.73 -2.86
N ALA A 318 -4.34 5.17 -3.66
CA ALA A 318 -3.55 4.28 -4.51
C ALA A 318 -2.81 3.19 -3.73
N ASP A 319 -2.43 3.48 -2.49
CA ASP A 319 -1.85 2.54 -1.52
C ASP A 319 -2.81 1.41 -1.16
N ILE A 320 -4.03 1.74 -0.74
CA ILE A 320 -5.06 0.75 -0.42
C ILE A 320 -5.34 -0.11 -1.64
N ALA A 321 -5.43 0.50 -2.83
CA ALA A 321 -5.63 -0.24 -4.08
C ALA A 321 -4.45 -1.17 -4.41
N ALA A 322 -3.20 -0.74 -4.20
CA ALA A 322 -2.00 -1.54 -4.43
C ALA A 322 -1.91 -2.70 -3.43
N GLN A 323 -2.16 -2.46 -2.14
CA GLN A 323 -2.22 -3.48 -1.09
C GLN A 323 -3.26 -4.54 -1.42
N ILE A 324 -4.46 -4.12 -1.85
CA ILE A 324 -5.53 -5.04 -2.27
C ILE A 324 -5.05 -5.91 -3.44
N LEU A 325 -4.51 -5.28 -4.50
CA LEU A 325 -4.03 -5.97 -5.70
C LEU A 325 -2.91 -6.98 -5.35
N VAL A 326 -1.79 -6.50 -4.80
CA VAL A 326 -0.58 -7.27 -4.62
C VAL A 326 -0.78 -8.36 -3.57
N GLN A 327 -1.23 -8.00 -2.38
CA GLN A 327 -1.38 -8.96 -1.30
C GLN A 327 -2.50 -9.97 -1.61
N GLY A 328 -3.55 -9.52 -2.30
CA GLY A 328 -4.64 -10.39 -2.74
C GLY A 328 -4.16 -11.45 -3.72
N MET A 329 -3.30 -11.06 -4.67
CA MET A 329 -2.69 -12.00 -5.64
C MET A 329 -1.64 -12.90 -4.99
N ARG A 330 -0.82 -12.37 -4.08
CA ARG A 330 0.19 -13.12 -3.33
C ARG A 330 -0.42 -14.24 -2.48
N ASP A 331 -1.52 -13.92 -1.79
CA ASP A 331 -2.13 -14.81 -0.80
C ASP A 331 -3.30 -15.63 -1.36
N GLY A 332 -3.73 -15.35 -2.60
CA GLY A 332 -4.89 -16.00 -3.22
C GLY A 332 -6.21 -15.64 -2.56
N SER A 333 -6.35 -14.38 -2.13
CA SER A 333 -7.53 -13.89 -1.41
C SER A 333 -8.77 -13.75 -2.30
N PHE A 334 -8.59 -13.57 -3.61
CA PHE A 334 -9.72 -13.44 -4.54
C PHE A 334 -10.31 -14.80 -4.91
N ARG A 335 -9.45 -15.82 -5.03
CA ARG A 335 -9.85 -17.18 -5.39
C ARG A 335 -9.02 -18.20 -4.60
N PRO A 336 -9.67 -18.99 -3.70
CA PRO A 336 -8.97 -19.97 -2.90
C PRO A 336 -8.13 -20.94 -3.73
N GLY A 337 -6.86 -21.11 -3.35
CA GLY A 337 -5.91 -21.98 -4.04
C GLY A 337 -5.30 -21.39 -5.32
N HIS A 338 -5.63 -20.15 -5.69
CA HIS A 338 -5.06 -19.47 -6.85
C HIS A 338 -4.27 -18.23 -6.41
N HIS A 339 -2.94 -18.35 -6.39
CA HIS A 339 -2.03 -17.29 -5.93
C HIS A 339 -0.79 -17.19 -6.84
N LEU A 340 -0.03 -16.09 -6.73
CA LEU A 340 1.16 -15.82 -7.57
C LEU A 340 2.12 -17.02 -7.59
N GLY A 341 2.56 -17.46 -6.40
CA GLY A 341 3.50 -18.57 -6.24
C GLY A 341 2.99 -19.93 -6.73
N ARG A 342 1.74 -20.06 -7.20
CA ARG A 342 1.23 -21.27 -7.87
C ARG A 342 1.56 -21.28 -9.36
N TYR A 343 1.59 -20.12 -9.99
CA TYR A 343 1.71 -19.98 -11.45
C TYR A 343 3.06 -19.40 -11.89
N LEU A 344 3.70 -18.63 -11.01
CA LEU A 344 4.79 -17.73 -11.31
C LEU A 344 5.87 -17.80 -10.22
N GLY A 345 7.13 -17.56 -10.60
CA GLY A 345 8.30 -17.71 -9.74
C GLY A 345 8.93 -19.10 -9.83
N GLU A 346 10.16 -19.25 -9.32
CA GLU A 346 10.92 -20.51 -9.38
C GLU A 346 11.03 -21.07 -10.81
N GLY A 347 11.28 -20.18 -11.78
CA GLY A 347 11.34 -20.53 -13.21
C GLY A 347 10.00 -20.73 -13.89
N ARG A 348 8.87 -20.63 -13.19
CA ARG A 348 7.52 -20.73 -13.79
C ARG A 348 7.06 -19.40 -14.38
N GLN A 349 6.43 -19.48 -15.54
CA GLN A 349 5.90 -18.33 -16.30
C GLN A 349 4.52 -18.62 -16.89
N ASP A 350 3.61 -19.19 -16.09
CA ASP A 350 2.27 -19.56 -16.56
C ASP A 350 1.29 -18.37 -16.49
N PHE A 351 1.57 -17.32 -17.27
CA PHE A 351 0.76 -16.11 -17.27
C PHE A 351 -0.69 -16.33 -17.73
N PHE A 352 -0.91 -17.33 -18.60
CA PHE A 352 -2.26 -17.64 -19.08
C PHE A 352 -3.13 -18.18 -17.93
N ASN A 353 -2.63 -19.18 -17.19
CA ASN A 353 -3.40 -19.75 -16.08
C ASN A 353 -3.34 -18.88 -14.81
N ALA A 354 -2.36 -17.99 -14.68
CA ALA A 354 -2.33 -16.99 -13.61
C ALA A 354 -3.60 -16.11 -13.58
N ARG A 355 -4.35 -16.02 -14.70
CA ARG A 355 -5.65 -15.33 -14.73
C ARG A 355 -6.64 -15.85 -13.70
N GLU A 356 -6.52 -17.13 -13.34
CA GLU A 356 -7.30 -17.75 -12.28
C GLU A 356 -7.11 -17.12 -10.90
N ILE A 357 -6.03 -16.35 -10.66
CA ILE A 357 -5.82 -15.65 -9.40
C ILE A 357 -6.96 -14.66 -9.12
N VAL A 358 -7.35 -13.87 -10.13
CA VAL A 358 -8.38 -12.84 -9.98
C VAL A 358 -9.76 -13.38 -10.36
N ASN A 359 -9.88 -14.09 -11.48
CA ASN A 359 -11.16 -14.59 -11.95
C ASN A 359 -11.05 -15.88 -12.78
N ALA A 360 -12.05 -16.74 -12.70
CA ALA A 360 -12.13 -18.01 -13.44
C ALA A 360 -12.58 -17.82 -14.90
N ASP A 361 -12.00 -16.84 -15.60
CA ASP A 361 -12.44 -16.38 -16.93
C ASP A 361 -11.34 -16.42 -17.99
N LYS A 362 -10.25 -17.17 -17.75
CA LYS A 362 -9.07 -17.21 -18.62
C LYS A 362 -9.39 -17.56 -20.08
N SER A 363 -10.39 -18.41 -20.32
CA SER A 363 -10.82 -18.84 -21.67
C SER A 363 -11.90 -17.94 -22.28
N ARG A 364 -12.40 -16.94 -21.56
CA ARG A 364 -13.46 -16.04 -22.04
C ARG A 364 -12.91 -15.10 -23.11
N ILE A 365 -13.61 -15.02 -24.24
CA ILE A 365 -13.37 -14.03 -25.30
C ILE A 365 -14.44 -12.95 -25.17
N ASP A 366 -14.02 -11.70 -24.95
CA ASP A 366 -14.95 -10.58 -24.88
C ASP A 366 -15.32 -10.09 -26.29
N PRO A 367 -16.53 -9.51 -26.49
CA PRO A 367 -16.91 -8.91 -27.76
C PRO A 367 -15.82 -7.97 -28.30
N GLY A 368 -15.54 -8.05 -29.60
CA GLY A 368 -14.53 -7.23 -30.27
C GLY A 368 -13.08 -7.69 -30.08
N HIS A 369 -12.83 -8.83 -29.43
CA HIS A 369 -11.48 -9.37 -29.24
C HIS A 369 -11.32 -10.73 -29.95
N SER A 370 -10.14 -10.96 -30.51
CA SER A 370 -9.76 -12.24 -31.12
C SER A 370 -9.05 -13.21 -30.15
N ARG A 371 -8.67 -12.73 -28.96
CA ARG A 371 -7.96 -13.48 -27.92
C ARG A 371 -8.78 -13.54 -26.65
N SER A 372 -8.64 -14.64 -25.92
CA SER A 372 -9.20 -14.81 -24.58
C SER A 372 -8.58 -13.86 -23.56
N ARG A 373 -9.24 -13.64 -22.42
CA ARG A 373 -8.71 -12.81 -21.32
C ARG A 373 -7.35 -13.30 -20.83
N GLY A 374 -7.19 -14.61 -20.68
CA GLY A 374 -5.92 -15.25 -20.28
C GLY A 374 -4.80 -14.98 -21.29
N GLU A 375 -5.09 -15.07 -22.60
CA GLU A 375 -4.09 -14.76 -23.63
C GLU A 375 -3.73 -13.27 -23.66
N ARG A 376 -4.72 -12.38 -23.52
CA ARG A 376 -4.48 -10.92 -23.50
C ARG A 376 -3.60 -10.52 -22.32
N ILE A 377 -3.92 -10.97 -21.11
CA ILE A 377 -3.11 -10.64 -19.93
C ILE A 377 -1.72 -11.29 -19.99
N ALA A 378 -1.59 -12.48 -20.59
CA ALA A 378 -0.28 -13.10 -20.79
C ALA A 378 0.62 -12.30 -21.75
N VAL A 379 0.05 -11.69 -22.79
CA VAL A 379 0.79 -10.77 -23.67
C VAL A 379 1.27 -9.54 -22.90
N LEU A 380 0.40 -8.95 -22.07
CA LEU A 380 0.77 -7.81 -21.22
C LEU A 380 1.89 -8.19 -20.23
N ALA A 381 1.77 -9.33 -19.56
CA ALA A 381 2.75 -9.79 -18.59
C ALA A 381 4.13 -10.04 -19.22
N ARG A 382 4.18 -10.64 -20.42
CA ARG A 382 5.46 -10.79 -21.15
C ARG A 382 6.09 -9.45 -21.52
N ARG A 383 5.28 -8.45 -21.85
CA ARG A 383 5.74 -7.10 -22.19
C ARG A 383 6.35 -6.40 -20.97
N TYR A 384 5.70 -6.50 -19.80
CA TYR A 384 6.27 -6.01 -18.55
C TYR A 384 7.51 -6.80 -18.12
N LEU A 385 7.50 -8.13 -18.28
CA LEU A 385 8.67 -8.96 -17.95
C LEU A 385 9.90 -8.54 -18.76
N ALA A 386 9.75 -8.29 -20.06
CA ALA A 386 10.84 -7.83 -20.91
C ALA A 386 11.38 -6.44 -20.50
N ALA A 387 10.56 -5.60 -19.86
CA ALA A 387 11.00 -4.30 -19.34
C ALA A 387 11.64 -4.38 -17.94
N LEU A 388 11.44 -5.49 -17.22
CA LEU A 388 12.07 -5.74 -15.91
C LEU A 388 13.51 -6.28 -16.03
N GLY A 389 13.94 -6.69 -17.23
CA GLY A 389 15.24 -7.34 -17.47
C GLY A 389 15.10 -8.82 -17.77
#